data_AF-A0A0F9HZF6-F1
#
_entry.id   AF-A0A0F9HZF6-F1
#
_cell.length_a   1.000
_cell.length_b   1.000
_cell.length_c   1.000
_cell.angle_alpha   90.00
_cell.angle_beta   90.00
_cell.angle_gamma   90.00
#
_symmetry.space_group_name_H-M   'P 1'
#
loop_
_entity.id
_entity.type
_entity.pdbx_description
1 polymer ?
#
loop_
_entity_poly.entity_id
_entity_poly.type
_entity_poly.pdbx_seq_one_letter_code
_entity_poly.pdbx_strand_id
1 'polypeptide(L)'
;MTNMKESIMYCQKYKTTTYNSSLGEWFYTHFMNHPKSSQMYDYNREIYKVKVKEREIQEKDYPNYWGWWNNKEDRFKYVFPTRGILGMVFPYAMELYVKRGDGKDYNVIIEEVEIISNV
;
A
#
# COMPACT_ATOMS: atom_id res chain seq x y z
N MET A 1 -21.09 10.93 9.12
CA MET A 1 -20.59 10.06 8.04
C MET A 1 -19.10 10.26 7.97
N THR A 2 -18.30 9.28 8.42
CA THR A 2 -16.85 9.34 8.27
C THR A 2 -16.56 9.02 6.81
N ASN A 3 -15.96 9.96 6.07
CA ASN A 3 -15.56 9.69 4.69
C ASN A 3 -14.49 8.60 4.71
N MET A 4 -14.80 7.45 4.12
CA MET A 4 -13.87 6.32 3.98
C MET A 4 -12.63 6.80 3.23
N LYS A 5 -11.43 6.51 3.77
CA LYS A 5 -10.18 6.93 3.15
C LYS A 5 -9.86 6.04 1.95
N GLU A 6 -9.61 6.66 0.79
CA GLU A 6 -9.26 5.92 -0.42
C GLU A 6 -8.31 6.71 -1.33
N SER A 7 -7.54 6.01 -2.17
CA SER A 7 -6.62 6.62 -3.13
C SER A 7 -6.36 5.71 -4.32
N ILE A 8 -6.13 6.28 -5.50
CA ILE A 8 -5.57 5.56 -6.64
C ILE A 8 -4.06 5.51 -6.50
N MET A 9 -3.49 4.32 -6.68
CA MET A 9 -2.06 4.07 -6.72
C MET A 9 -1.70 3.14 -7.87
N TYR A 10 -0.41 3.05 -8.15
CA TYR A 10 0.17 2.18 -9.15
C TYR A 10 1.15 1.25 -8.45
N CYS A 11 1.16 -0.03 -8.80
CA CYS A 11 2.01 -1.01 -8.13
C CYS A 11 2.40 -2.13 -9.09
N GLN A 12 3.23 -3.05 -8.61
CA GLN A 12 3.65 -4.25 -9.32
C GLN A 12 3.26 -5.49 -8.52
N LYS A 13 3.00 -6.61 -9.20
CA LYS A 13 2.62 -7.88 -8.57
C LYS A 13 3.81 -8.85 -8.56
N TYR A 14 4.07 -9.44 -7.40
CA TYR A 14 5.14 -10.39 -7.15
C TYR A 14 4.60 -11.66 -6.53
N LYS A 15 5.26 -12.78 -6.79
CA LYS A 15 4.95 -14.07 -6.15
C LYS A 15 6.01 -14.31 -5.08
N THR A 16 5.60 -14.49 -3.83
CA THR A 16 6.59 -14.84 -2.79
C THR A 16 7.09 -16.27 -3.02
N THR A 17 8.41 -16.45 -2.93
CA THR A 17 9.05 -17.78 -2.93
C THR A 17 9.50 -18.19 -1.53
N THR A 18 9.30 -17.34 -0.51
CA THR A 18 9.85 -17.54 0.83
C THR A 18 8.88 -17.06 1.91
N TYR A 19 8.04 -17.97 2.41
CA TYR A 19 7.78 -18.27 3.83
C TYR A 19 6.64 -19.30 3.89
N ASN A 20 6.94 -20.58 4.09
CA ASN A 20 6.02 -21.65 4.54
C ASN A 20 4.58 -21.74 3.96
N SER A 21 4.24 -21.12 2.82
CA SER A 21 3.06 -21.44 2.05
C SER A 21 3.49 -22.30 0.87
N SER A 22 3.02 -23.54 0.84
CA SER A 22 3.23 -24.50 -0.26
C SER A 22 2.64 -24.05 -1.61
N LEU A 23 2.10 -22.83 -1.66
CA LEU A 23 1.64 -22.12 -2.85
C LEU A 23 2.07 -20.66 -2.68
N GLY A 24 3.10 -20.21 -3.40
CA GLY A 24 3.55 -18.82 -3.34
C GLY A 24 2.40 -17.85 -3.63
N GLU A 25 1.98 -17.09 -2.64
CA GLU A 25 0.89 -16.12 -2.77
C GLU A 25 1.36 -14.90 -3.57
N TRP A 26 0.46 -14.40 -4.41
CA TRP A 26 0.69 -13.15 -5.13
C TRP A 26 0.44 -11.97 -4.20
N PHE A 27 1.35 -10.99 -4.24
CA PHE A 27 1.25 -9.77 -3.46
C PHE A 27 1.66 -8.56 -4.33
N TYR A 28 1.05 -7.41 -4.07
CA TYR A 28 1.40 -6.14 -4.66
C TYR A 28 2.53 -5.47 -3.87
N THR A 29 3.42 -4.77 -4.54
CA THR A 29 4.46 -3.96 -3.92
C THR A 29 4.76 -2.75 -4.79
N HIS A 30 5.64 -1.86 -4.32
CA HIS A 30 6.06 -0.67 -5.05
C HIS A 30 4.89 0.27 -5.38
N PHE A 31 4.02 0.48 -4.38
CA PHE A 31 2.88 1.39 -4.48
C PHE A 31 3.37 2.83 -4.65
N MET A 32 3.05 3.45 -5.78
CA MET A 32 3.40 4.82 -6.14
C MET A 32 2.18 5.59 -6.61
N ASN A 33 2.32 6.91 -6.71
CA ASN A 33 1.28 7.80 -7.24
C ASN A 33 1.31 7.99 -8.75
N HIS A 34 2.30 7.39 -9.43
CA HIS A 34 2.46 7.53 -10.86
C HIS A 34 3.01 6.20 -11.42
N PRO A 35 2.52 5.74 -12.59
CA PRO A 35 2.93 4.44 -13.15
C PRO A 35 4.43 4.38 -13.45
N LYS A 36 5.02 5.47 -13.97
CA LYS A 36 6.48 5.53 -14.22
C LYS A 36 7.31 5.30 -12.97
N SER A 37 6.87 5.81 -11.82
CA SER A 37 7.58 5.61 -10.55
C SER A 37 7.53 4.14 -10.12
N SER A 38 6.42 3.44 -10.35
CA SER A 38 6.32 2.00 -10.10
C SER A 38 7.18 1.20 -11.08
N GLN A 39 7.26 1.62 -12.35
CA GLN A 39 8.06 0.96 -13.39
C GLN A 39 9.56 0.99 -13.08
N MET A 40 10.07 2.02 -12.39
CA MET A 40 11.48 2.12 -12.02
C MET A 40 12.00 0.97 -11.14
N TYR A 41 11.11 0.21 -10.48
CA TYR A 41 11.49 -0.96 -9.67
C TYR A 41 11.78 -2.20 -10.52
N ASP A 42 11.01 -2.42 -11.58
CA ASP A 42 11.20 -3.51 -12.53
C ASP A 42 10.54 -3.14 -13.87
N TYR A 43 11.36 -2.73 -14.84
CA TYR A 43 10.89 -2.23 -16.13
C TYR A 43 10.13 -3.25 -16.96
N ASN A 44 10.33 -4.55 -16.69
CA ASN A 44 9.73 -5.64 -17.47
C ASN A 44 8.42 -6.14 -16.87
N ARG A 45 7.98 -5.58 -15.74
CA ARG A 45 6.74 -5.98 -15.07
C ARG A 45 5.58 -5.08 -15.45
N GLU A 46 4.41 -5.71 -15.53
CA GLU A 46 3.13 -5.04 -15.60
C GLU A 46 2.94 -4.09 -14.42
N ILE A 47 2.39 -2.92 -14.72
CA ILE A 47 1.98 -1.94 -13.71
C ILE A 47 0.48 -2.05 -13.54
N TYR A 48 0.06 -2.26 -12.29
CA TYR A 48 -1.33 -2.37 -11.90
C TYR A 48 -1.78 -1.02 -11.35
N LYS A 49 -2.84 -0.45 -11.92
CA LYS A 49 -3.57 0.64 -11.29
C LYS A 49 -4.54 0.02 -10.29
N VAL A 50 -4.47 0.48 -9.05
CA VAL A 50 -5.25 -0.07 -7.95
C VAL A 50 -5.93 1.04 -7.18
N LYS A 51 -7.08 0.70 -6.59
CA LYS A 51 -7.75 1.51 -5.59
C LYS A 51 -7.39 0.96 -4.22
N VAL A 52 -6.72 1.78 -3.42
CA VAL A 52 -6.37 1.49 -2.03
C VAL A 52 -7.46 2.09 -1.15
N LYS A 53 -8.13 1.28 -0.34
CA LYS A 53 -9.21 1.71 0.55
C LYS A 53 -8.93 1.32 1.97
N GLU A 54 -9.25 2.20 2.91
CA GLU A 54 -9.43 1.84 4.30
C GLU A 54 -10.43 0.68 4.43
N ARG A 55 -10.06 -0.32 5.21
CA ARG A 55 -10.96 -1.41 5.57
C ARG A 55 -11.97 -0.93 6.61
N GLU A 56 -13.24 -1.27 6.44
CA GLU A 56 -14.31 -0.92 7.39
C GLU A 56 -14.05 -1.48 8.80
N ILE A 57 -13.50 -2.70 8.86
CA ILE A 57 -13.18 -3.39 10.11
C ILE A 57 -11.65 -3.49 10.26
N GLN A 58 -11.11 -2.86 11.30
CA GLN A 58 -9.68 -2.84 11.58
C GLN A 58 -9.29 -4.03 12.47
N GLU A 59 -9.03 -5.20 11.86
CA GLU A 59 -8.60 -6.43 12.53
C GLU A 59 -7.13 -6.76 12.30
N LYS A 60 -6.47 -7.34 13.31
CA LYS A 60 -5.03 -7.57 13.33
C LYS A 60 -4.58 -8.79 12.49
N ASP A 61 -5.44 -9.78 12.33
CA ASP A 61 -5.08 -11.11 11.80
C ASP A 61 -5.53 -11.37 10.35
N TYR A 62 -5.98 -10.32 9.66
CA TYR A 62 -6.38 -10.42 8.26
C TYR A 62 -5.17 -10.19 7.33
N PRO A 63 -4.97 -10.99 6.25
CA PRO A 63 -3.85 -10.84 5.33
C PRO A 63 -4.04 -9.58 4.48
N ASN A 64 -3.67 -8.41 5.01
CA ASN A 64 -3.91 -7.15 4.32
C ASN A 64 -2.82 -6.12 4.56
N TYR A 65 -2.69 -5.27 3.56
CA TYR A 65 -1.76 -4.17 3.50
C TYR A 65 -2.05 -3.15 4.60
N TRP A 66 -1.02 -2.39 4.91
CA TRP A 66 -1.06 -1.25 5.80
C TRP A 66 -0.73 0.00 5.01
N GLY A 67 -1.63 0.98 5.07
CA GLY A 67 -1.50 2.26 4.38
C GLY A 67 -1.30 3.40 5.37
N TRP A 68 -0.37 4.32 5.10
CA TRP A 68 -0.29 5.60 5.80
C TRP A 68 -1.12 6.65 5.06
N TRP A 69 -2.19 7.13 5.70
CA TRP A 69 -2.94 8.29 5.24
C TRP A 69 -2.16 9.56 5.57
N ASN A 70 -1.83 10.35 4.56
CA ASN A 70 -1.22 11.66 4.75
C ASN A 70 -2.33 12.71 4.83
N ASN A 71 -2.46 13.39 5.97
CA ASN A 71 -3.52 14.38 6.19
C ASN A 71 -3.38 15.61 5.29
N LYS A 72 -2.15 16.00 4.94
CA LYS A 72 -1.88 17.17 4.09
C LYS A 72 -2.22 16.92 2.63
N GLU A 73 -1.91 15.73 2.13
CA GLU A 73 -2.15 15.34 0.73
C GLU A 73 -3.55 14.73 0.52
N ASP A 74 -4.27 14.42 1.61
CA ASP A 74 -5.56 13.71 1.64
C ASP A 74 -5.55 12.43 0.79
N ARG A 75 -4.52 11.61 1.00
CA ARG A 75 -4.32 10.34 0.28
C ARG A 75 -3.41 9.37 1.04
N PHE A 76 -3.45 8.09 0.64
CA PHE A 76 -2.43 7.13 1.01
C PHE A 76 -1.10 7.47 0.35
N LYS A 77 -0.04 7.52 1.15
CA LYS A 77 1.32 7.85 0.70
C LYS A 77 2.25 6.64 0.68
N TYR A 78 2.13 5.78 1.68
CA TYR A 78 2.92 4.56 1.83
C TYR A 78 1.96 3.38 2.02
N VAL A 79 2.19 2.28 1.31
CA VAL A 79 1.39 1.06 1.42
C VAL A 79 2.33 -0.14 1.42
N PHE A 80 2.24 -0.99 2.44
CA PHE A 80 3.13 -2.15 2.61
C PHE A 80 2.39 -3.39 3.10
N PRO A 81 2.87 -4.61 2.81
CA PRO A 81 2.22 -5.84 3.23
C PRO A 81 2.09 -6.03 4.76
N THR A 82 2.94 -5.38 5.56
CA THR A 82 2.88 -5.44 7.02
C THR A 82 3.02 -4.07 7.65
N ARG A 83 2.39 -3.88 8.82
CA ARG A 83 2.54 -2.67 9.63
C ARG A 83 3.99 -2.43 10.05
N GLY A 84 4.74 -3.51 10.28
CA GLY A 84 6.15 -3.45 10.63
C GLY A 84 6.98 -2.78 9.53
N ILE A 85 6.81 -3.23 8.28
CA ILE A 85 7.48 -2.61 7.12
C ILE A 85 7.02 -1.16 6.95
N LEU A 86 5.72 -0.87 7.12
CA LEU A 86 5.22 0.50 7.09
C LEU A 86 5.92 1.38 8.15
N GLY A 87 6.13 0.87 9.37
CA GLY A 87 6.83 1.60 10.42
C GLY A 87 8.30 1.91 10.09
N MET A 88 8.97 1.06 9.31
CA MET A 88 10.39 1.22 8.96
C MET A 88 10.68 2.44 8.07
N VAL A 89 9.69 2.96 7.35
CA VAL A 89 9.90 4.12 6.45
C VAL A 89 9.83 5.46 7.19
N PHE A 90 9.54 5.46 8.50
CA PHE A 90 9.47 6.66 9.33
C PHE A 90 10.77 6.84 10.13
N PRO A 91 11.57 7.90 9.87
CA PRO A 91 12.86 8.11 10.52
C PRO A 91 12.80 8.23 12.06
N TYR A 92 11.69 8.75 12.61
CA TYR A 92 11.56 9.05 14.04
C TYR A 92 10.41 8.29 14.71
N ALA A 93 10.13 7.07 14.25
CA ALA A 93 8.96 6.27 14.62
C ALA A 93 7.62 6.88 14.15
N MET A 94 6.74 6.01 13.65
CA MET A 94 5.46 6.40 13.04
C MET A 94 4.55 7.14 14.04
N GLU A 95 4.61 6.76 15.32
CA GLU A 95 3.79 7.33 16.40
C GLU A 95 4.04 8.84 16.62
N LEU A 96 5.25 9.35 16.33
CA LEU A 96 5.52 10.78 16.41
C LEU A 96 4.78 11.58 15.33
N TYR A 97 4.67 11.04 14.12
CA TYR A 97 3.93 11.66 13.01
C TYR A 97 2.42 11.65 13.29
N VAL A 98 1.92 10.59 13.93
CA VAL A 98 0.52 10.52 14.40
C VAL A 98 0.27 11.62 15.46
N LYS A 99 1.14 11.75 16.46
CA LYS A 99 1.02 12.78 17.51
C LYS A 99 1.05 14.21 16.97
N ARG A 100 1.79 14.45 15.88
CA ARG A 100 1.85 15.75 15.19
C ARG A 100 0.62 16.03 14.33
N GLY A 101 -0.20 15.03 14.06
CA GLY A 101 -1.35 15.15 13.17
C GLY A 101 -0.99 15.07 11.68
N ASP A 102 0.19 14.56 11.33
CA ASP A 102 0.65 14.45 9.93
C ASP A 102 -0.12 13.36 9.16
N GLY A 103 -0.72 12.42 9.87
CA GLY A 103 -1.42 11.28 9.31
C GLY A 103 -1.65 10.15 10.31
N LYS A 104 -2.09 9.00 9.79
CA LYS A 104 -2.27 7.77 10.57
C LYS A 104 -2.18 6.54 9.67
N ASP A 105 -1.76 5.42 10.24
CA ASP A 105 -1.83 4.11 9.62
C ASP A 105 -3.23 3.49 9.67
N TYR A 106 -3.60 2.80 8.60
CA TYR A 106 -4.86 2.08 8.43
C TYR A 106 -4.59 0.70 7.84
N ASN A 107 -5.36 -0.30 8.25
CA ASN A 107 -5.49 -1.52 7.47
C ASN A 107 -6.26 -1.20 6.18
N VAL A 108 -5.72 -1.63 5.04
CA VAL A 108 -6.25 -1.29 3.72
C VAL A 108 -6.46 -2.52 2.85
N ILE A 109 -7.45 -2.43 1.97
CA ILE A 109 -7.70 -3.39 0.90
C ILE A 109 -7.21 -2.82 -0.43
N ILE A 110 -6.76 -3.71 -1.31
CA ILE A 110 -6.29 -3.37 -2.65
C ILE A 110 -7.30 -3.94 -3.65
N GLU A 111 -7.94 -3.06 -4.40
CA GLU A 111 -8.82 -3.42 -5.50
C GLU A 111 -8.09 -3.14 -6.82
N GLU A 112 -7.88 -4.17 -7.65
CA GLU A 112 -7.35 -3.98 -9.00
C GLU A 112 -8.38 -3.22 -9.85
N VAL A 113 -7.91 -2.21 -10.59
CA VAL A 113 -8.75 -1.42 -11.50
C VAL A 113 -8.45 -1.80 -12.94
N GLU A 114 -7.17 -1.73 -13.34
CA GLU A 114 -6.70 -2.06 -14.69
C GLU A 114 -5.19 -2.31 -14.71
N ILE A 115 -4.72 -3.02 -15.75
CA ILE A 115 -3.30 -3.18 -16.04
C ILE A 115 -2.89 -2.10 -17.06
N ILE A 116 -1.80 -1.38 -16.78
CA ILE A 116 -1.25 -0.35 -17.65
C ILE A 116 -0.26 -0.98 -18.62
N SER A 117 -0.66 -1.09 -19.88
CA SER A 117 0.09 -1.81 -20.93
C SER A 117 1.25 -1.00 -21.53
N ASN A 118 1.30 0.32 -21.32
CA ASN A 118 2.34 1.23 -21.82
C ASN A 118 2.60 2.33 -20.79
N VAL A 119 3.80 2.35 -20.19
CA VAL A 119 4.21 3.32 -19.16
C VAL A 119 5.31 4.24 -19.67
#